data_AF-A0A4D4JEK6-F1
#
_entry.id   AF-A0A4D4JEK6-F1
#
_cell.length_a   1.000
_cell.length_b   1.000
_cell.length_c   1.000
_cell.angle_alpha   90.00
_cell.angle_beta   90.00
_cell.angle_gamma   90.00
#
_symmetry.space_group_name_H-M   'P 1'
#
loop_
_entity.id
_entity.type
_entity.pdbx_description
1 polymer ?
#
loop_
_entity_poly.entity_id
_entity_poly.type
_entity_poly.pdbx_seq_one_letter_code
_entity_poly.pdbx_strand_id
1 'polypeptide(L)'
;MSLSENDLWLLSYYRSSEINGALFFGRVARTLRGGQLQAEVTHHFADEAQHARYWTDCISDLGYDAEKLRGAYQDQYLEAAGVPANLMEVMAITQVFEKRVIGQYRQHLRVPNLHPRIRQTIEQIMVDERWHVQYVREALAEMEGRYGAEHVAETLDRFTRADQEVYAKTLAEYGERVDFLRRADPELP
;
A
#
# COMPACT_ATOMS: atom_id res chain seq x y z
N MET A 1 12.12 19.67 13.93
CA MET A 1 13.19 19.29 12.98
C MET A 1 12.65 19.55 11.58
N SER A 2 13.44 20.11 10.67
CA SER A 2 13.04 20.23 9.27
C SER A 2 13.14 18.88 8.58
N LEU A 3 12.24 18.59 7.64
CA LEU A 3 12.31 17.41 6.79
C LEU A 3 13.48 17.54 5.81
N SER A 4 14.13 16.42 5.51
CA SER A 4 14.98 16.31 4.32
C SER A 4 14.11 16.23 3.06
N GLU A 5 14.70 16.50 1.89
CA GLU A 5 14.03 16.26 0.60
C GLU A 5 13.58 14.80 0.44
N ASN A 6 14.34 13.87 1.02
CA ASN A 6 14.01 12.44 0.99
C ASN A 6 12.79 12.10 1.85
N ASP A 7 12.67 12.73 3.03
CA ASP A 7 11.49 12.58 3.87
C ASP A 7 10.25 13.10 3.15
N LEU A 8 10.31 14.33 2.61
CA LEU A 8 9.18 14.94 1.91
C LEU A 8 8.75 14.13 0.68
N TRP A 9 9.71 13.64 -0.11
CA TRP A 9 9.44 12.75 -1.23
C TRP A 9 8.72 11.48 -0.78
N LEU A 10 9.19 10.83 0.30
CA LEU A 10 8.58 9.60 0.81
C LEU A 10 7.16 9.85 1.34
N LEU A 11 6.92 10.94 2.07
CA LEU A 11 5.58 11.29 2.53
C LEU A 11 4.64 11.55 1.35
N SER A 12 5.15 12.22 0.30
CA SER A 12 4.41 12.44 -0.94
C SER A 12 4.12 11.13 -1.68
N TYR A 13 5.03 10.15 -1.58
CA TYR A 13 4.83 8.80 -2.10
C TYR A 13 3.72 8.04 -1.39
N TYR A 14 3.71 8.02 -0.05
CA TYR A 14 2.61 7.41 0.69
C TYR A 14 1.28 8.06 0.34
N ARG A 15 1.22 9.39 0.38
CA ARG A 15 0.03 10.15 -0.02
C ARG A 15 -0.47 9.74 -1.41
N SER A 16 0.43 9.64 -2.39
CA SER A 16 0.05 9.27 -3.75
C SER A 16 -0.43 7.82 -3.85
N SER A 17 0.16 6.91 -3.07
CA SER A 17 -0.25 5.51 -3.01
C SER A 17 -1.66 5.38 -2.46
N GLU A 18 -2.00 6.05 -1.35
CA GLU A 18 -3.35 5.97 -0.75
C GLU A 18 -4.42 6.56 -1.69
N ILE A 19 -4.10 7.65 -2.41
CA ILE A 19 -5.02 8.22 -3.42
C ILE A 19 -5.30 7.19 -4.52
N ASN A 20 -4.27 6.49 -4.98
CA ASN A 20 -4.42 5.48 -6.01
C ASN A 20 -5.20 4.26 -5.49
N GLY A 21 -4.96 3.84 -4.25
CA GLY A 21 -5.74 2.83 -3.54
C GLY A 21 -7.23 3.18 -3.48
N ALA A 22 -7.55 4.39 -3.01
CA ALA A 22 -8.92 4.89 -2.96
C ALA A 22 -9.59 4.88 -4.35
N LEU A 23 -8.93 5.43 -5.38
CA LEU A 23 -9.47 5.44 -6.74
C LEU A 23 -9.64 4.03 -7.33
N PHE A 24 -8.78 3.09 -6.94
CA PHE A 24 -8.91 1.69 -7.32
C PHE A 24 -10.12 1.04 -6.65
N PHE A 25 -10.22 1.08 -5.32
CA PHE A 25 -11.32 0.43 -4.60
C PHE A 25 -12.67 1.08 -4.89
N GLY A 26 -12.73 2.40 -5.10
CA GLY A 26 -13.95 3.07 -5.56
C GLY A 26 -14.42 2.55 -6.93
N ARG A 27 -13.50 2.16 -7.83
CA ARG A 27 -13.86 1.51 -9.10
C ARG A 27 -14.31 0.07 -8.89
N VAL A 28 -13.65 -0.69 -8.03
CA VAL A 28 -14.03 -2.09 -7.71
C VAL A 28 -15.40 -2.14 -7.05
N ALA A 29 -15.67 -1.31 -6.03
CA ALA A 29 -16.96 -1.25 -5.33
C ALA A 29 -18.14 -1.04 -6.29
N ARG A 30 -17.94 -0.26 -7.37
CA ARG A 30 -18.97 0.00 -8.39
C ARG A 30 -19.28 -1.19 -9.30
N THR A 31 -18.38 -2.16 -9.43
CA THR A 31 -18.60 -3.35 -10.28
C THR A 31 -19.16 -4.53 -9.50
N LEU A 32 -19.03 -4.51 -8.16
CA LEU A 32 -19.55 -5.54 -7.28
C LEU A 32 -21.08 -5.47 -7.16
N ARG A 33 -21.71 -6.65 -7.06
CA ARG A 33 -23.12 -6.77 -6.67
C ARG A 33 -23.25 -6.41 -5.19
N GLY A 34 -24.43 -5.91 -4.81
CA GLY A 34 -24.74 -5.63 -3.41
C GLY A 34 -24.53 -6.86 -2.51
N GLY A 35 -23.90 -6.63 -1.36
CA GLY A 35 -23.55 -7.69 -0.40
C GLY A 35 -22.39 -7.26 0.50
N GLN A 36 -21.95 -8.19 1.35
CA GLN A 36 -20.89 -7.93 2.34
C GLN A 36 -19.59 -7.45 1.69
N LEU A 37 -19.08 -8.17 0.68
CA LEU A 37 -17.83 -7.80 0.01
C LEU A 37 -17.89 -6.41 -0.64
N GLN A 38 -19.05 -5.98 -1.16
CA GLN A 38 -19.20 -4.62 -1.66
C GLN A 38 -19.09 -3.59 -0.53
N ALA A 39 -19.73 -3.85 0.62
CA ALA A 39 -19.66 -2.97 1.79
C ALA A 39 -18.23 -2.87 2.33
N GLU A 40 -17.50 -3.99 2.41
CA GLU A 40 -16.10 -4.04 2.85
C GLU A 40 -15.18 -3.30 1.88
N VAL A 41 -15.29 -3.52 0.56
CA VAL A 41 -14.51 -2.76 -0.42
C VAL A 41 -14.87 -1.27 -0.41
N THR A 42 -16.12 -0.91 -0.10
CA THR A 42 -16.53 0.50 0.06
C THR A 42 -15.92 1.13 1.31
N HIS A 43 -15.83 0.36 2.40
CA HIS A 43 -15.18 0.80 3.64
C HIS A 43 -13.68 1.01 3.40
N HIS A 44 -13.00 0.04 2.79
CA HIS A 44 -11.59 0.15 2.43
C HIS A 44 -11.33 1.38 1.53
N PHE A 45 -12.17 1.62 0.52
CA PHE A 45 -12.10 2.86 -0.27
C PHE A 45 -12.14 4.14 0.59
N ALA A 46 -13.02 4.19 1.59
CA ALA A 46 -13.16 5.35 2.47
C ALA A 46 -11.93 5.52 3.35
N ASP A 47 -11.38 4.43 3.88
CA ASP A 47 -10.17 4.43 4.70
C ASP A 47 -8.97 4.94 3.89
N GLU A 48 -8.75 4.43 2.68
CA GLU A 48 -7.67 4.92 1.79
C GLU A 48 -7.77 6.42 1.48
N ALA A 49 -8.99 6.91 1.22
CA ALA A 49 -9.20 8.34 1.00
C ALA A 49 -8.88 9.16 2.26
N GLN A 50 -9.18 8.62 3.44
CA GLN A 50 -8.86 9.24 4.71
C GLN A 50 -7.36 9.17 5.02
N HIS A 51 -6.67 8.09 4.67
CA HIS A 51 -5.21 7.95 4.82
C HIS A 51 -4.46 8.94 3.94
N ALA A 52 -4.91 9.13 2.69
CA ALA A 52 -4.41 10.18 1.81
C ALA A 52 -4.54 11.58 2.44
N ARG A 53 -5.67 11.83 3.12
CA ARG A 53 -5.88 13.08 3.87
C ARG A 53 -4.93 13.17 5.06
N TYR A 54 -4.73 12.11 5.83
CA TYR A 54 -3.78 12.11 6.96
C TYR A 54 -2.36 12.44 6.51
N TRP A 55 -1.91 11.91 5.38
CA TRP A 55 -0.60 12.26 4.83
C TRP A 55 -0.55 13.71 4.35
N THR A 56 -1.63 14.20 3.73
CA THR A 56 -1.73 15.62 3.34
C THR A 56 -1.62 16.53 4.56
N ASP A 57 -2.40 16.27 5.61
CA ASP A 57 -2.38 17.04 6.86
C ASP A 57 -0.99 16.97 7.51
N CYS A 58 -0.36 15.79 7.54
CA CYS A 58 0.98 15.61 8.07
C CYS A 58 2.03 16.47 7.34
N ILE A 59 2.01 16.50 6.00
CA ILE A 59 2.94 17.29 5.19
C ILE A 59 2.72 18.79 5.45
N SER A 60 1.46 19.24 5.46
CA SER A 60 1.11 20.63 5.71
C SER A 60 1.45 21.09 7.14
N ASP A 61 1.21 20.26 8.16
CA ASP A 61 1.56 20.55 9.56
C ASP A 61 3.08 20.72 9.75
N LEU A 62 3.87 20.09 8.87
CA LEU A 62 5.33 20.21 8.85
C LEU A 62 5.82 21.44 8.06
N GLY A 63 4.91 22.20 7.45
CA GLY A 63 5.21 23.43 6.71
C GLY A 63 5.62 23.20 5.25
N TYR A 64 5.26 22.06 4.65
CA TYR A 64 5.60 21.71 3.27
C TYR A 64 4.33 21.52 2.41
N ASP A 65 4.52 21.52 1.10
CA ASP A 65 3.53 21.09 0.12
C ASP A 65 3.91 19.70 -0.43
N ALA A 66 2.91 18.86 -0.69
CA ALA A 66 3.14 17.54 -1.25
C ALA A 66 3.74 17.62 -2.67
N GLU A 67 4.76 16.82 -2.93
CA GLU A 67 5.38 16.74 -4.25
C GLU A 67 4.49 15.99 -5.24
N LYS A 68 4.49 16.44 -6.49
CA LYS A 68 3.85 15.71 -7.59
C LYS A 68 4.78 14.62 -8.10
N LEU A 69 4.50 13.38 -7.73
CA LEU A 69 5.22 12.22 -8.24
C LEU A 69 4.78 11.87 -9.66
N ARG A 70 5.73 11.40 -10.48
CA ARG A 70 5.43 10.85 -11.81
C ARG A 70 4.89 9.43 -11.62
N GLY A 71 3.83 9.06 -12.37
CA GLY A 71 3.04 7.82 -12.20
C GLY A 71 3.75 6.48 -12.47
N ALA A 72 5.09 6.44 -12.43
CA ALA A 72 5.88 5.29 -12.84
C ALA A 72 5.57 4.01 -12.03
N TYR A 73 5.19 4.11 -10.75
CA TYR A 73 5.03 2.93 -9.90
C TYR A 73 3.85 2.03 -10.31
N GLN A 74 2.69 2.62 -10.60
CA GLN A 74 1.52 1.85 -11.02
C GLN A 74 1.72 1.22 -12.41
N ASP A 75 2.37 1.94 -13.32
CA ASP A 75 2.69 1.46 -14.66
C ASP A 75 3.69 0.29 -14.61
N GLN A 76 4.73 0.38 -13.78
CA GLN A 76 5.71 -0.70 -13.57
C GLN A 76 5.06 -1.96 -12.99
N TYR A 77 4.08 -1.81 -12.09
CA TYR A 77 3.40 -2.97 -11.51
C TYR A 77 2.48 -3.67 -12.53
N LEU A 78 1.73 -2.91 -13.33
CA LEU A 78 0.91 -3.48 -14.40
C LEU A 78 1.74 -4.21 -15.45
N GLU A 79 2.95 -3.72 -15.73
CA GLU A 79 3.91 -4.36 -16.63
C GLU A 79 4.45 -5.69 -16.08
N ALA A 80 4.77 -5.76 -14.79
CA ALA A 80 5.36 -6.95 -14.16
C ALA A 80 4.32 -8.01 -13.76
N ALA A 81 3.18 -7.60 -13.21
CA ALA A 81 2.18 -8.50 -12.62
C ALA A 81 0.99 -8.80 -13.55
N GLY A 82 0.83 -8.01 -14.61
CA GLY A 82 -0.34 -8.03 -15.48
C GLY A 82 -1.57 -7.36 -14.85
N VAL A 83 -2.59 -7.14 -15.68
CA VAL A 83 -3.90 -6.61 -15.23
C VAL A 83 -4.69 -7.75 -14.58
N PRO A 84 -5.22 -7.60 -13.35
CA PRO A 84 -6.07 -8.61 -12.74
C PRO A 84 -7.25 -8.99 -13.64
N ALA A 85 -7.38 -10.28 -13.95
CA ALA A 85 -8.36 -10.80 -14.89
C ALA A 85 -9.76 -10.97 -14.27
N ASN A 86 -9.84 -11.07 -12.94
CA ASN A 86 -11.08 -11.29 -12.21
C ASN A 86 -10.98 -10.78 -10.75
N LEU A 87 -12.10 -10.85 -10.03
CA LEU A 87 -12.18 -10.35 -8.66
C LEU A 87 -11.26 -11.09 -7.69
N MET A 88 -11.05 -12.40 -7.84
CA MET A 88 -10.12 -13.14 -6.99
C MET A 88 -8.71 -12.61 -7.15
N GLU A 89 -8.27 -12.36 -8.39
CA GLU A 89 -6.96 -11.75 -8.65
C GLU A 89 -6.86 -10.33 -8.09
N VAL A 90 -7.94 -9.54 -8.15
CA VAL A 90 -8.03 -8.21 -7.50
C VAL A 90 -7.85 -8.31 -5.99
N MET A 91 -8.49 -9.27 -5.32
CA MET A 91 -8.31 -9.45 -3.88
C MET A 91 -6.90 -9.98 -3.55
N ALA A 92 -6.33 -10.82 -4.41
CA ALA A 92 -4.99 -11.39 -4.21
C ALA A 92 -3.89 -10.32 -4.29
N ILE A 93 -3.92 -9.45 -5.32
CA ILE A 93 -2.97 -8.33 -5.42
C ILE A 93 -3.14 -7.36 -4.23
N THR A 94 -4.38 -7.06 -3.83
CA THR A 94 -4.63 -6.25 -2.63
C THR A 94 -3.97 -6.87 -1.40
N GLN A 95 -4.15 -8.18 -1.15
CA GLN A 95 -3.55 -8.86 0.01
C GLN A 95 -2.03 -8.72 0.07
N VAL A 96 -1.37 -8.71 -1.09
CA VAL A 96 0.08 -8.52 -1.20
C VAL A 96 0.45 -7.08 -0.87
N PHE A 97 -0.30 -6.10 -1.40
CA PHE A 97 -0.05 -4.68 -1.14
C PHE A 97 -0.26 -4.27 0.30
N GLU A 98 -1.37 -4.64 0.94
CA GLU A 98 -1.62 -4.31 2.35
C GLU A 98 -0.50 -4.82 3.26
N LYS A 99 -0.03 -6.06 3.00
CA LYS A 99 1.10 -6.63 3.75
C LYS A 99 2.40 -5.85 3.55
N ARG A 100 2.68 -5.41 2.32
CA ARG A 100 3.87 -4.60 2.01
C ARG A 100 3.78 -3.24 2.69
N VAL A 101 2.64 -2.55 2.61
CA VAL A 101 2.41 -1.23 3.22
C VAL A 101 2.66 -1.29 4.74
N ILE A 102 2.07 -2.29 5.42
CA ILE A 102 2.34 -2.56 6.84
C ILE A 102 3.83 -2.78 7.12
N GLY A 103 4.51 -3.55 6.29
CA GLY A 103 5.96 -3.78 6.39
C GLY A 103 6.75 -2.49 6.30
N GLN A 104 6.43 -1.65 5.32
CA GLN A 104 7.08 -0.38 5.07
C GLN A 104 6.85 0.62 6.21
N TYR A 105 5.63 0.72 6.73
CA TYR A 105 5.30 1.55 7.89
C TYR A 105 6.03 1.11 9.16
N ARG A 106 6.13 -0.21 9.40
CA ARG A 106 6.93 -0.73 10.52
C ARG A 106 8.40 -0.38 10.41
N GLN A 107 8.98 -0.45 9.21
CA GLN A 107 10.37 -0.04 8.97
C GLN A 107 10.55 1.45 9.23
N HIS A 108 9.64 2.29 8.72
CA HIS A 108 9.72 3.72 8.91
C HIS A 108 9.61 4.12 10.39
N LEU A 109 8.75 3.46 11.17
CA LEU A 109 8.63 3.68 12.61
C LEU A 109 9.91 3.37 13.41
N ARG A 110 10.81 2.55 12.87
CA ARG A 110 12.12 2.20 13.46
C ARG A 110 13.21 3.22 13.15
N VAL A 111 12.97 4.17 12.24
CA VAL A 111 13.97 5.19 11.89
C VAL A 111 14.33 6.02 13.14
N PRO A 112 15.63 6.12 13.50
CA PRO A 112 16.05 6.94 14.62
C PRO A 112 15.68 8.41 14.41
N ASN A 113 15.22 9.08 15.46
CA ASN A 113 14.80 10.47 15.43
C ASN A 113 13.66 10.78 14.44
N LEU A 114 12.83 9.79 14.09
CA LEU A 114 11.62 10.00 13.29
C LEU A 114 10.77 11.14 13.87
N HIS A 115 10.35 12.07 13.01
CA HIS A 115 9.55 13.20 13.43
C HIS A 115 8.23 12.73 14.12
N PRO A 116 7.87 13.26 15.31
CA PRO A 116 6.68 12.81 16.05
C PRO A 116 5.38 12.86 15.24
N ARG A 117 5.22 13.89 14.41
CA ARG A 117 4.05 14.02 13.53
C ARG A 117 3.94 12.88 12.51
N ILE A 118 5.05 12.46 11.91
CA ILE A 118 5.09 11.32 10.97
C ILE A 118 4.74 10.03 11.71
N ARG A 119 5.36 9.81 12.88
CA ARG A 119 5.07 8.66 13.74
C ARG A 119 3.57 8.55 14.05
N GLN A 120 2.97 9.64 14.51
CA GLN A 120 1.53 9.69 14.82
C GLN A 120 0.66 9.35 13.61
N THR A 121 1.00 9.89 12.44
CA THR A 121 0.27 9.62 11.19
C THR A 121 0.34 8.13 10.81
N ILE A 122 1.53 7.53 10.88
CA ILE A 122 1.70 6.09 10.61
C ILE A 122 0.92 5.26 11.62
N GLU A 123 1.04 5.57 12.91
CA GLU A 123 0.35 4.82 13.97
C GLU A 123 -1.18 4.90 13.82
N GLN A 124 -1.70 6.05 13.38
CA GLN A 124 -3.12 6.24 13.08
C GLN A 124 -3.59 5.37 11.91
N ILE A 125 -2.85 5.37 10.79
CA ILE A 125 -3.18 4.57 9.60
C ILE A 125 -3.11 3.07 9.92
N MET A 126 -2.08 2.65 10.65
CA MET A 126 -1.83 1.26 11.06
C MET A 126 -2.94 0.63 11.94
N VAL A 127 -3.92 1.40 12.40
CA VAL A 127 -5.14 0.88 13.04
C VAL A 127 -6.02 0.19 12.01
N ASP A 128 -6.22 0.83 10.85
CA ASP A 128 -7.15 0.40 9.81
C ASP A 128 -6.56 -0.72 8.94
N GLU A 129 -5.27 -0.63 8.63
CA GLU A 129 -4.48 -1.61 7.86
C GLU A 129 -4.64 -3.07 8.32
N ARG A 130 -4.82 -3.28 9.62
CA ARG A 130 -5.02 -4.63 10.18
C ARG A 130 -6.35 -5.23 9.74
N TRP A 131 -7.39 -4.39 9.69
CA TRP A 131 -8.69 -4.78 9.19
C TRP A 131 -8.63 -5.02 7.67
N HIS A 132 -7.91 -4.20 6.91
CA HIS A 132 -7.69 -4.42 5.46
C HIS A 132 -7.16 -5.82 5.16
N VAL A 133 -6.03 -6.19 5.76
CA VAL A 133 -5.43 -7.52 5.59
C VAL A 133 -6.37 -8.65 6.01
N GLN A 134 -7.13 -8.44 7.09
CA GLN A 134 -8.02 -9.46 7.62
C GLN A 134 -9.17 -9.74 6.65
N TYR A 135 -9.92 -8.70 6.25
CA TYR A 135 -11.12 -8.90 5.45
C TYR A 135 -10.76 -9.43 4.04
N VAL A 136 -9.65 -8.96 3.46
CA VAL A 136 -9.17 -9.44 2.15
C VAL A 136 -8.81 -10.92 2.22
N ARG A 137 -8.13 -11.35 3.28
CA ARG A 137 -7.81 -12.77 3.52
C ARG A 137 -9.09 -13.60 3.65
N GLU A 138 -10.08 -13.12 4.38
CA GLU A 138 -11.37 -13.81 4.57
C GLU A 138 -12.12 -13.92 3.24
N ALA A 139 -12.18 -12.84 2.45
CA ALA A 139 -12.77 -12.84 1.13
C ALA A 139 -12.08 -13.83 0.17
N LEU A 140 -10.74 -13.92 0.20
CA LEU A 140 -10.00 -14.90 -0.59
C LEU A 140 -10.31 -16.35 -0.17
N ALA A 141 -10.40 -16.62 1.14
CA ALA A 141 -10.76 -17.93 1.65
C ALA A 141 -12.17 -18.36 1.21
N GLU A 142 -13.14 -17.44 1.20
CA GLU A 142 -14.48 -17.72 0.67
C GLU A 142 -14.46 -18.01 -0.83
N MET A 143 -13.57 -17.36 -1.58
CA MET A 143 -13.42 -17.56 -3.02
C MET A 143 -12.79 -18.91 -3.38
N GLU A 144 -12.08 -19.59 -2.46
CA GLU A 144 -11.51 -20.91 -2.70
C GLU A 144 -12.56 -21.95 -3.11
N GLY A 145 -13.79 -21.86 -2.60
CA GLY A 145 -14.87 -22.76 -2.98
C GLY A 145 -15.28 -22.66 -4.46
N ARG A 146 -15.03 -21.50 -5.10
CA ARG A 146 -15.35 -21.23 -6.50
C ARG A 146 -14.15 -21.39 -7.43
N TYR A 147 -12.98 -20.92 -6.99
CA TYR A 147 -11.79 -20.84 -7.82
C TYR A 147 -10.80 -21.98 -7.57
N GLY A 148 -10.95 -22.71 -6.46
CA GLY A 148 -10.00 -23.71 -5.99
C GLY A 148 -8.89 -23.10 -5.13
N ALA A 149 -8.62 -23.71 -3.97
CA ALA A 149 -7.60 -23.24 -3.03
C ALA A 149 -6.19 -23.19 -3.65
N GLU A 150 -5.83 -24.19 -4.47
CA GLU A 150 -4.55 -24.22 -5.19
C GLU A 150 -4.38 -23.02 -6.11
N HIS A 151 -5.41 -22.68 -6.90
CA HIS A 151 -5.36 -21.56 -7.83
C HIS A 151 -5.26 -20.20 -7.10
N VAL A 152 -5.95 -20.05 -5.97
CA VAL A 152 -5.83 -18.85 -5.12
C VAL A 152 -4.41 -18.73 -4.56
N ALA A 153 -3.83 -19.83 -4.07
CA ALA A 153 -2.46 -19.85 -3.56
C ALA A 153 -1.42 -19.52 -4.64
N GLU A 154 -1.52 -20.12 -5.83
CA GLU A 154 -0.64 -19.83 -6.97
C GLU A 154 -0.72 -18.35 -7.39
N THR A 155 -1.93 -17.78 -7.35
CA THR A 155 -2.16 -16.37 -7.68
C THR A 155 -1.50 -15.44 -6.66
N LEU A 156 -1.64 -15.74 -5.37
CA LEU A 156 -0.95 -15.02 -4.29
C LEU A 156 0.58 -15.10 -4.45
N ASP A 157 1.12 -16.27 -4.77
CA ASP A 157 2.56 -16.45 -4.99
C ASP A 157 3.05 -15.69 -6.23
N ARG A 158 2.28 -15.68 -7.31
CA ARG A 158 2.57 -14.87 -8.51
C ARG A 158 2.64 -13.39 -8.18
N PHE A 159 1.62 -12.84 -7.52
CA PHE A 159 1.61 -11.42 -7.16
C PHE A 159 2.67 -11.06 -6.12
N THR A 160 2.97 -11.96 -5.18
CA THR A 160 4.04 -11.76 -4.21
C THR A 160 5.40 -11.65 -4.88
N ARG A 161 5.71 -12.53 -5.85
CA ARG A 161 6.97 -12.45 -6.62
C ARG A 161 7.05 -11.17 -7.44
N ALA A 162 5.96 -10.82 -8.14
CA ALA A 162 5.92 -9.60 -8.94
C ALA A 162 6.09 -8.34 -8.05
N ASP A 163 5.46 -8.30 -6.88
CA ASP A 163 5.64 -7.20 -5.92
C ASP A 163 7.07 -7.12 -5.39
N GLN A 164 7.70 -8.25 -5.06
CA GLN A 164 9.11 -8.27 -4.64
C GLN A 164 10.04 -7.72 -5.74
N GLU A 165 9.83 -8.09 -7.00
CA GLU A 165 10.63 -7.61 -8.13
C GLU A 165 10.43 -6.11 -8.39
N VAL A 166 9.17 -5.65 -8.45
CA VAL A 166 8.83 -4.24 -8.69
C VAL A 166 9.28 -3.37 -7.53
N TYR A 167 9.07 -3.83 -6.29
CA TYR A 167 9.50 -3.12 -5.09
C TYR A 167 11.02 -3.04 -5.01
N ALA A 168 11.75 -4.12 -5.32
CA ALA A 168 13.21 -4.09 -5.39
C ALA A 168 13.71 -3.10 -6.46
N LYS A 169 13.07 -3.06 -7.63
CA LYS A 169 13.39 -2.09 -8.69
C LYS A 169 13.08 -0.66 -8.29
N THR A 170 11.92 -0.42 -7.68
CA THR A 170 11.51 0.89 -7.16
C THR A 170 12.49 1.35 -6.08
N LEU A 171 12.84 0.48 -5.12
CA LEU A 171 13.86 0.76 -4.12
C LEU A 171 15.24 0.99 -4.72
N ALA A 172 15.61 0.34 -5.83
CA ALA A 172 16.88 0.59 -6.50
C ALA A 172 16.89 1.94 -7.25
N GLU A 173 15.80 2.26 -7.93
CA GLU A 173 15.59 3.55 -8.63
C GLU A 173 15.57 4.73 -7.66
N TYR A 174 15.04 4.52 -6.45
CA TYR A 174 14.98 5.51 -5.37
C TYR A 174 15.98 5.24 -4.24
N GLY A 175 16.99 4.38 -4.46
CA GLY A 175 17.85 3.83 -3.40
C GLY A 175 18.56 4.89 -2.58
N GLU A 176 19.10 5.92 -3.23
CA GLU A 176 19.70 7.06 -2.51
C GLU A 176 18.68 7.84 -1.65
N ARG A 177 17.40 7.82 -2.02
CA ARG A 177 16.32 8.54 -1.33
C ARG A 177 15.73 7.77 -0.15
N VAL A 178 15.65 6.44 -0.24
CA VAL A 178 15.04 5.58 0.79
C VAL A 178 16.05 4.75 1.59
N ASP A 179 17.34 4.94 1.33
CA ASP A 179 18.46 4.27 1.97
C ASP A 179 18.40 4.28 3.51
N PHE A 180 17.82 5.35 4.08
CA PHE A 180 17.65 5.49 5.52
C PHE A 180 16.66 4.46 6.12
N LEU A 181 15.68 3.99 5.34
CA LEU A 181 14.77 2.91 5.74
C LEU A 181 15.51 1.57 5.83
N ARG A 182 16.47 1.31 4.92
CA ARG A 182 17.32 0.10 4.97
C ARG A 182 18.30 0.12 6.13
N ARG A 183 18.89 1.26 6.46
CA ARG A 183 19.86 1.37 7.57
C ARG A 183 19.23 1.17 8.95
N ALA A 184 17.90 1.24 9.05
CA ALA A 184 17.15 0.90 10.26
C ALA A 184 16.93 -0.62 10.44
N ASP A 185 17.35 -1.46 9.47
CA ASP A 185 17.23 -2.92 9.51
C ASP A 185 18.46 -3.61 8.85
N PRO A 186 19.46 -4.07 9.62
CA PRO A 186 20.65 -4.73 9.07
C PRO A 186 20.40 -6.15 8.50
N GLU A 187 19.18 -6.69 8.58
CA GLU A 187 18.83 -8.07 8.16
C GLU A 187 18.01 -8.17 6.86
N LEU A 188 18.21 -7.27 5.90
CA LEU A 188 17.75 -7.51 4.52
C LEU A 188 18.90 -8.10 3.67
N PRO A 189 18.69 -9.23 2.96
CA PRO A 189 19.58 -9.67 1.90
C PRO A 189 19.73 -8.63 0.78
#